data_AF-R8BVB7-F1
#
_entry.id   AF-R8BVB7-F1
#
_cell.length_a   1.000
_cell.length_b   1.000
_cell.length_c   1.000
_cell.angle_alpha   90.00
_cell.angle_beta   90.00
_cell.angle_gamma   90.00
#
_symmetry.space_group_name_H-M   'P 1'
#
loop_
_entity.id
_entity.type
_entity.pdbx_description
1 polymer ?
#
loop_
_entity_poly.entity_id
_entity_poly.type
_entity_poly.pdbx_seq_one_letter_code
_entity_poly.pdbx_strand_id
1 'polypeptide(L)'
;MDDGSKPPMSDFVDSYGIPREALEFHYYDESQRVNYMQGKVYAECSQFGQNSTWMAFIDTDEFFDAPGPETLREVLQTFEPIQAIGAIGVSWRMHTSNGQLTRADSVLKTYTECIEDDDEHDGENTDNKHIKSIVRVKNFESMANPHKFNLKYNALTVGEHGDRIDHYAFRNPITRDRLSLHHYAVKSKEEYVQKMNRGNGMTDPKGWEFWNHVEQEMAHVDCPEMTRWVH
;
A
#
# COMPACT_ATOMS: atom_id res chain seq x y z
N MET A 1 11.65 5.83 2.20
CA MET A 1 12.17 6.66 1.10
C MET A 1 11.37 7.94 1.07
N ASP A 2 12.03 9.09 1.01
CA ASP A 2 11.41 10.40 1.17
C ASP A 2 11.63 11.27 -0.07
N ASP A 3 10.56 11.56 -0.81
CA ASP A 3 10.57 12.40 -2.00
C ASP A 3 10.29 13.87 -1.65
N GLY A 4 11.19 14.45 -0.86
CA GLY A 4 11.20 15.88 -0.56
C GLY A 4 10.19 16.34 0.49
N SER A 5 9.93 15.53 1.52
CA SER A 5 9.11 15.95 2.67
C SER A 5 9.73 17.15 3.38
N LYS A 6 8.87 18.02 3.93
CA LYS A 6 9.28 19.24 4.65
C LYS A 6 8.53 19.32 5.98
N PRO A 7 9.22 19.13 7.13
CA PRO A 7 10.62 18.69 7.25
C PRO A 7 10.81 17.23 6.79
N PRO A 8 12.05 16.77 6.55
CA PRO A 8 12.34 15.40 6.14
C PRO A 8 11.74 14.36 7.09
N MET A 9 11.34 13.21 6.54
CA MET A 9 10.77 12.10 7.32
C MET A 9 11.70 11.59 8.42
N SER A 10 13.02 11.74 8.23
CA SER A 10 14.05 11.38 9.21
C SER A 10 13.98 12.20 10.50
N ASP A 11 13.25 13.31 10.51
CA ASP A 11 13.17 14.20 11.67
C ASP A 11 12.08 13.74 12.66
N PHE A 12 11.26 12.76 12.25
CA PHE A 12 10.10 12.28 13.00
C PHE A 12 10.27 10.86 13.58
N VAL A 13 11.49 10.33 13.68
CA VAL A 13 11.73 8.90 14.02
C VAL A 13 10.97 8.44 15.27
N ASP A 14 11.04 9.21 16.36
CA ASP A 14 10.43 8.84 17.64
C ASP A 14 8.89 8.75 17.58
N SER A 15 8.27 9.23 16.50
CA SER A 15 6.82 9.19 16.27
C SER A 15 6.32 7.98 15.49
N TYR A 16 7.22 7.17 14.87
CA TYR A 16 6.79 6.05 14.02
C TYR A 16 6.45 4.77 14.80
N GLY A 17 6.73 4.73 16.11
CA GLY A 17 6.50 3.51 16.92
C GLY A 17 7.41 2.34 16.54
N ILE A 18 8.47 2.60 15.77
CA ILE A 18 9.47 1.63 15.31
C ILE A 18 10.84 2.05 15.87
N PRO A 19 11.65 1.13 16.42
CA PRO A 19 12.98 1.45 16.91
C PRO A 19 13.86 2.10 15.83
N ARG A 20 14.64 3.13 16.18
CA ARG A 20 15.48 3.89 15.25
C ARG A 20 16.41 3.00 14.43
N GLU A 21 16.94 1.95 15.05
CA GLU A 21 17.84 0.96 14.44
C GLU A 21 17.19 0.10 13.36
N ALA A 22 15.86 0.03 13.33
CA ALA A 22 15.10 -0.65 12.28
C ALA A 22 14.69 0.30 11.14
N LEU A 23 15.05 1.58 11.22
CA LEU A 23 14.68 2.60 10.25
C LEU A 23 15.89 3.10 9.46
N GLU A 24 15.75 3.12 8.14
CA GLU A 24 16.70 3.73 7.22
C GLU A 24 15.97 4.76 6.34
N PHE A 25 16.53 5.96 6.25
CA PHE A 25 15.93 7.06 5.47
C PHE A 25 16.85 7.39 4.30
N HIS A 26 16.25 7.40 3.11
CA HIS A 26 16.85 7.94 1.89
C HIS A 26 16.01 9.11 1.45
N TYR A 27 16.61 10.30 1.44
CA TYR A 27 15.97 11.55 1.09
C TYR A 27 16.37 11.96 -0.32
N TYR A 28 15.37 12.37 -1.12
CA TYR A 28 15.56 12.96 -2.43
C TYR A 28 15.07 14.39 -2.40
N ASP A 29 15.93 15.32 -2.77
CA ASP A 29 15.53 16.72 -2.90
C ASP A 29 14.75 16.97 -4.20
N GLU A 30 14.04 18.09 -4.27
CA GLU A 30 13.20 18.44 -5.44
C GLU A 30 13.99 18.51 -6.76
N SER A 31 15.29 18.82 -6.72
CA SER A 31 16.14 18.85 -7.92
C SER A 31 16.51 17.46 -8.44
N GLN A 32 16.36 16.42 -7.61
CA GLN A 32 16.59 15.02 -7.98
C GLN A 32 15.34 14.32 -8.51
N ARG A 33 14.19 15.00 -8.54
CA ARG A 33 12.93 14.46 -9.04
C ARG A 33 13.05 14.17 -10.53
N VAL A 34 12.57 12.99 -10.89
CA VAL A 34 12.44 12.55 -12.28
C VAL A 34 10.98 12.21 -12.55
N ASN A 35 10.62 12.14 -13.83
CA ASN A 35 9.34 11.56 -14.22
C ASN A 35 9.26 10.13 -13.65
N TYR A 36 8.13 9.80 -13.03
CA TYR A 36 7.89 8.50 -12.40
C TYR A 36 8.87 8.20 -11.23
N MET A 37 8.98 9.16 -10.31
CA MET A 37 9.88 9.10 -9.15
C MET A 37 9.60 7.89 -8.25
N GLN A 38 8.34 7.50 -8.05
CA GLN A 38 7.99 6.30 -7.29
C GLN A 38 8.69 5.06 -7.86
N GLY A 39 8.75 4.96 -9.20
CA GLY A 39 9.39 3.84 -9.87
C GLY A 39 10.90 3.79 -9.68
N LYS A 40 11.56 4.94 -9.78
CA LYS A 40 12.99 5.08 -9.46
C LYS A 40 13.26 4.64 -8.02
N VAL A 41 12.48 5.16 -7.08
CA VAL A 41 12.64 4.90 -5.64
C VAL A 41 12.45 3.41 -5.32
N TYR A 42 11.43 2.76 -5.88
CA TYR A 42 11.20 1.32 -5.68
C TYR A 42 12.32 0.47 -6.30
N ALA A 43 12.84 0.85 -7.47
CA ALA A 43 13.98 0.16 -8.07
C ALA A 43 15.24 0.25 -7.18
N GLU A 44 15.50 1.42 -6.60
CA GLU A 44 16.61 1.61 -5.65
C GLU A 44 16.40 0.84 -4.33
N CYS A 45 15.15 0.76 -3.83
CA CYS A 45 14.82 0.01 -2.61
C CYS A 45 15.33 -1.44 -2.64
N SER A 46 15.27 -2.08 -3.81
CA SER A 46 15.70 -3.47 -4.00
C SER A 46 17.18 -3.71 -3.61
N GLN A 47 18.01 -2.68 -3.62
CA GLN A 47 19.43 -2.76 -3.26
C GLN A 47 19.64 -2.87 -1.75
N PHE A 48 18.71 -2.38 -0.92
CA PHE A 48 18.86 -2.37 0.54
C PHE A 48 18.40 -3.67 1.20
N GLY A 49 17.51 -4.44 0.55
CA GLY A 49 16.96 -5.66 1.15
C GLY A 49 17.75 -6.94 0.92
N GLN A 50 18.99 -6.89 0.43
CA GLN A 50 19.76 -8.10 0.06
C GLN A 50 19.90 -9.13 1.19
N ASN A 51 19.78 -8.70 2.46
CA ASN A 51 19.81 -9.56 3.64
C ASN A 51 18.42 -10.01 4.14
N SER A 52 17.35 -9.72 3.39
CA SER A 52 15.97 -10.05 3.73
C SER A 52 15.40 -11.12 2.80
N THR A 53 14.54 -11.99 3.33
CA THR A 53 13.78 -12.94 2.49
C THR A 53 12.74 -12.21 1.63
N TRP A 54 11.97 -11.34 2.28
CA TRP A 54 10.84 -10.62 1.71
C TRP A 54 11.04 -9.11 1.84
N MET A 55 10.53 -8.35 0.89
CA MET A 55 10.47 -6.89 0.90
C MET A 55 9.08 -6.44 0.47
N ALA A 56 8.42 -5.65 1.31
CA ALA A 56 7.15 -5.03 0.98
C ALA A 56 7.36 -3.67 0.30
N PHE A 57 6.62 -3.41 -0.77
CA PHE A 57 6.62 -2.14 -1.47
C PHE A 57 5.24 -1.50 -1.32
N ILE A 58 5.14 -0.54 -0.38
CA ILE A 58 3.90 0.14 -0.02
C ILE A 58 4.13 1.65 0.08
N ASP A 59 3.04 2.41 0.01
CA ASP A 59 3.01 3.85 0.16
C ASP A 59 2.83 4.26 1.64
N THR A 60 3.16 5.52 1.97
CA THR A 60 3.16 6.00 3.37
C THR A 60 1.77 6.22 3.96
N ASP A 61 0.73 6.14 3.14
CA ASP A 61 -0.68 6.14 3.53
C ASP A 61 -1.31 4.73 3.49
N GLU A 62 -0.48 3.67 3.42
CA GLU A 62 -0.91 2.27 3.42
C GLU A 62 -0.42 1.52 4.69
N PHE A 63 -1.27 0.68 5.27
CA PHE A 63 -1.00 -0.04 6.51
C PHE A 63 -1.41 -1.51 6.39
N PHE A 64 -0.48 -2.42 6.70
CA PHE A 64 -0.80 -3.84 6.75
C PHE A 64 -1.69 -4.17 7.94
N ASP A 65 -2.65 -5.06 7.71
CA ASP A 65 -3.36 -5.76 8.76
C ASP A 65 -3.37 -7.27 8.49
N ALA A 66 -3.50 -8.05 9.56
CA ALA A 66 -3.68 -9.50 9.48
C ALA A 66 -4.95 -9.86 10.27
N PRO A 67 -6.13 -9.86 9.64
CA PRO A 67 -7.41 -10.01 10.36
C PRO A 67 -7.65 -11.43 10.86
N GLY A 68 -6.98 -12.43 10.26
CA GLY A 68 -7.01 -13.81 10.69
C GLY A 68 -6.19 -14.12 11.95
N PRO A 69 -6.02 -15.41 12.27
CA PRO A 69 -5.26 -15.85 13.46
C PRO A 69 -3.74 -15.74 13.29
N GLU A 70 -3.27 -15.53 12.07
CA GLU A 70 -1.86 -15.45 11.72
C GLU A 70 -1.36 -14.00 11.73
N THR A 71 -0.11 -13.81 12.09
CA THR A 71 0.62 -12.56 11.84
C THR A 71 1.07 -12.48 10.39
N LEU A 72 1.43 -11.28 9.91
CA LEU A 72 2.05 -11.09 8.60
C LEU A 72 3.24 -12.05 8.39
N ARG A 73 4.10 -12.21 9.40
CA ARG A 73 5.26 -13.10 9.33
C ARG A 73 4.83 -14.56 9.12
N GLU A 74 3.84 -15.04 9.87
CA GLU A 74 3.37 -16.42 9.77
C GLU A 74 2.78 -16.71 8.38
N VAL A 75 1.98 -15.77 7.84
CA VAL A 75 1.47 -15.90 6.47
C VAL A 75 2.62 -16.03 5.46
N LEU A 76 3.62 -15.14 5.53
CA LEU A 76 4.79 -15.19 4.63
C LEU A 76 5.56 -16.52 4.73
N GLN A 77 5.71 -17.05 5.95
CA GLN A 77 6.39 -18.32 6.21
C GLN A 77 5.68 -19.51 5.53
N THR A 78 4.35 -19.50 5.42
CA THR A 78 3.62 -20.57 4.72
C THR A 78 4.03 -20.70 3.25
N PHE A 79 4.48 -19.61 2.64
CA PHE A 79 4.91 -19.61 1.26
C PHE A 79 6.38 -20.02 1.08
N GLU A 80 7.25 -19.79 2.06
CA GLU A 80 8.72 -19.97 1.97
C GLU A 80 9.18 -21.32 1.36
N PRO A 81 8.55 -22.47 1.68
CA PRO A 81 8.90 -23.75 1.06
C PRO A 81 8.61 -23.81 -0.45
N ILE A 82 7.63 -23.05 -0.95
CA ILE A 82 7.15 -23.08 -2.33
C ILE A 82 8.06 -22.20 -3.20
N GLN A 83 9.03 -22.80 -3.87
CA GLN A 83 10.04 -22.07 -4.66
C GLN A 83 9.46 -21.33 -5.87
N ALA A 84 8.33 -21.78 -6.39
CA ALA A 84 7.65 -21.14 -7.52
C ALA A 84 7.04 -19.77 -7.16
N ILE A 85 6.83 -19.47 -5.87
CA ILE A 85 6.23 -18.21 -5.43
C ILE A 85 7.34 -17.18 -5.21
N GLY A 86 7.28 -16.08 -5.94
CA GLY A 86 8.24 -14.99 -5.87
C GLY A 86 7.68 -13.69 -5.32
N ALA A 87 6.35 -13.53 -5.26
CA ALA A 87 5.71 -12.38 -4.63
C ALA A 87 4.31 -12.73 -4.13
N ILE A 88 3.82 -11.95 -3.17
CA ILE A 88 2.45 -12.00 -2.65
C ILE A 88 1.82 -10.64 -2.92
N GLY A 89 0.69 -10.62 -3.63
CA GLY A 89 -0.14 -9.44 -3.80
C GLY A 89 -1.17 -9.36 -2.67
N VAL A 90 -1.17 -8.26 -1.94
CA VAL A 90 -2.12 -7.98 -0.86
C VAL A 90 -3.12 -6.95 -1.36
N SER A 91 -4.41 -7.31 -1.33
CA SER A 91 -5.50 -6.47 -1.82
C SER A 91 -5.74 -5.27 -0.91
N TRP A 92 -6.09 -4.14 -1.52
CA TRP A 92 -6.44 -2.92 -0.81
C TRP A 92 -7.77 -3.03 -0.06
N ARG A 93 -7.84 -2.30 1.06
CA ARG A 93 -9.05 -1.91 1.78
C ARG A 93 -9.03 -0.38 1.89
N MET A 94 -9.68 0.29 0.95
CA MET A 94 -9.60 1.73 0.81
C MET A 94 -10.56 2.45 1.75
N HIS A 95 -10.01 3.36 2.53
CA HIS A 95 -10.75 4.22 3.45
C HIS A 95 -11.26 5.48 2.76
N THR A 96 -12.47 5.89 3.12
CA THR A 96 -13.08 7.17 2.73
C THR A 96 -12.54 8.29 3.61
N SER A 97 -13.03 9.51 3.39
CA SER A 97 -12.78 10.64 4.29
C SER A 97 -13.54 10.52 5.60
N ASN A 98 -14.48 9.58 5.72
CA ASN A 98 -15.42 9.46 6.84
C ASN A 98 -16.13 10.80 7.13
N GLY A 99 -16.33 11.61 6.09
CA GLY A 99 -16.89 12.97 6.14
C GLY A 99 -15.97 14.03 6.78
N GLN A 100 -14.72 13.71 7.10
CA GLN A 100 -13.84 14.63 7.82
C GLN A 100 -13.40 15.81 6.96
N LEU A 101 -13.61 17.02 7.49
CA LEU A 101 -13.25 18.26 6.79
C LEU A 101 -11.84 18.75 7.12
N THR A 102 -11.39 18.51 8.35
CA THR A 102 -10.11 18.98 8.90
C THR A 102 -9.22 17.81 9.27
N ARG A 103 -7.90 18.02 9.30
CA ARG A 103 -6.95 16.98 9.70
C ARG A 103 -7.32 16.36 11.04
N ALA A 104 -7.28 15.03 11.08
CA ALA A 104 -7.47 14.24 12.28
C ALA A 104 -6.14 14.00 13.01
N ASP A 105 -6.19 13.89 14.34
CA ASP A 105 -5.02 13.56 15.16
C ASP A 105 -4.52 12.12 14.93
N SER A 106 -5.46 11.21 14.67
CA SER A 106 -5.15 9.80 14.41
C SER A 106 -5.92 9.31 13.20
N VAL A 107 -5.16 8.88 12.18
CA VAL A 107 -5.72 8.28 10.96
C VAL A 107 -6.54 7.03 11.31
N LEU A 108 -5.94 6.09 12.06
CA LEU A 108 -6.55 4.80 12.36
C LEU A 108 -7.80 4.89 13.25
N LYS A 109 -7.92 5.90 14.14
CA LYS A 109 -9.12 6.10 14.97
C LYS A 109 -10.27 6.78 14.23
N THR A 110 -9.96 7.56 13.20
CA THR A 110 -10.92 8.54 12.65
C THR A 110 -11.55 8.07 11.34
N TYR A 111 -10.75 7.47 10.47
CA TYR A 111 -11.22 6.97 9.18
C TYR A 111 -11.57 5.49 9.38
N THR A 112 -12.85 5.22 9.66
CA THR A 112 -13.37 3.88 9.95
C THR A 112 -14.48 3.49 8.99
N GLU A 113 -14.50 4.09 7.80
CA GLU A 113 -15.43 3.84 6.71
C GLU A 113 -14.61 3.55 5.46
N CYS A 114 -14.98 2.51 4.71
CA CYS A 114 -14.29 2.06 3.52
C CYS A 114 -15.24 1.99 2.33
N ILE A 115 -14.71 1.99 1.12
CA ILE A 115 -15.50 1.68 -0.08
C ILE A 115 -15.88 0.19 -0.10
N GLU A 116 -17.02 -0.13 -0.70
CA GLU A 116 -17.52 -1.50 -0.89
C GLU A 116 -16.62 -2.34 -1.82
N ASP A 117 -16.71 -3.66 -1.65
CA ASP A 117 -15.93 -4.64 -2.40
C ASP A 117 -16.57 -5.04 -3.73
N ASP A 118 -17.77 -4.52 -4.04
CA ASP A 118 -18.54 -4.87 -5.24
C ASP A 118 -18.72 -6.40 -5.38
N ASP A 119 -19.17 -7.04 -4.30
CA ASP A 119 -19.32 -8.50 -4.18
C ASP A 119 -20.22 -9.09 -5.27
N GLU A 120 -21.20 -8.34 -5.76
CA GLU A 120 -22.12 -8.77 -6.83
C GLU A 120 -21.41 -8.96 -8.19
N HIS A 121 -20.23 -8.38 -8.37
CA HIS A 121 -19.43 -8.46 -9.60
C HIS A 121 -17.99 -8.90 -9.34
N ASP A 122 -17.76 -9.71 -8.29
CA ASP A 122 -16.43 -10.23 -7.90
C ASP A 122 -15.36 -9.14 -7.71
N GLY A 123 -15.78 -7.92 -7.33
CA GLY A 123 -14.90 -6.78 -7.14
C GLY A 123 -14.38 -6.12 -8.41
N GLU A 124 -15.06 -6.30 -9.54
CA GLU A 124 -14.61 -5.71 -10.80
C GLU A 124 -14.72 -4.18 -10.81
N ASN A 125 -15.71 -3.57 -10.16
CA ASN A 125 -15.95 -2.12 -10.27
C ASN A 125 -15.47 -1.31 -9.04
N THR A 126 -14.67 -1.92 -8.17
CA THR A 126 -14.11 -1.25 -6.98
C THR A 126 -12.61 -1.04 -7.10
N ASP A 127 -12.10 0.03 -6.52
CA ASP A 127 -10.65 0.22 -6.39
C ASP A 127 -10.01 -0.76 -5.39
N ASN A 128 -10.78 -1.43 -4.53
CA ASN A 128 -10.28 -2.44 -3.59
C ASN A 128 -9.64 -3.67 -4.29
N LYS A 129 -9.87 -3.85 -5.59
CA LYS A 129 -9.21 -4.91 -6.38
C LYS A 129 -7.72 -4.69 -6.58
N HIS A 130 -7.23 -3.47 -6.40
CA HIS A 130 -5.81 -3.16 -6.48
C HIS A 130 -5.01 -3.90 -5.42
N ILE A 131 -3.78 -4.27 -5.76
CA ILE A 131 -2.83 -4.88 -4.83
C ILE A 131 -1.59 -4.01 -4.61
N LYS A 132 -0.87 -4.27 -3.53
CA LYS A 132 0.57 -4.02 -3.46
C LYS A 132 1.31 -5.33 -3.24
N SER A 133 2.59 -5.35 -3.57
CA SER A 133 3.36 -6.59 -3.56
C SER A 133 4.37 -6.65 -2.42
N ILE A 134 4.42 -7.81 -1.77
CA ILE A 134 5.53 -8.28 -0.95
C ILE A 134 6.35 -9.24 -1.80
N VAL A 135 7.56 -8.86 -2.16
CA VAL A 135 8.40 -9.58 -3.13
C VAL A 135 9.51 -10.33 -2.40
N ARG A 136 9.78 -11.57 -2.82
CA ARG A 136 11.01 -12.26 -2.42
C ARG A 136 12.20 -11.58 -3.06
N VAL A 137 13.15 -11.14 -2.24
CA VAL A 137 14.30 -10.37 -2.72
C VAL A 137 15.10 -11.16 -3.76
N LYS A 138 15.30 -12.47 -3.56
CA LYS A 138 16.00 -13.35 -4.52
C LYS A 138 15.31 -13.46 -5.89
N ASN A 139 14.00 -13.23 -5.95
CA ASN A 139 13.19 -13.31 -7.16
C ASN A 139 12.96 -11.94 -7.80
N PHE A 140 13.32 -10.82 -7.14
CA PHE A 140 13.19 -9.50 -7.74
C PHE A 140 14.04 -9.37 -9.01
N GLU A 141 13.42 -8.95 -10.12
CA GLU A 141 14.10 -8.61 -11.37
C GLU A 141 14.04 -7.12 -11.66
N SER A 142 12.83 -6.58 -11.77
CA SER A 142 12.57 -5.17 -12.01
C SER A 142 11.16 -4.82 -11.58
N MET A 143 10.88 -3.54 -11.39
CA MET A 143 9.53 -3.07 -11.15
C MET A 143 8.76 -3.05 -12.48
N ALA A 144 7.56 -3.64 -12.50
CA ALA A 144 6.67 -3.52 -13.66
C ALA A 144 5.79 -2.27 -13.53
N ASN A 145 5.20 -2.07 -12.35
CA ASN A 145 4.45 -0.88 -11.96
C ASN A 145 4.43 -0.77 -10.41
N PRO A 146 3.80 0.25 -9.80
CA PRO A 146 3.80 0.41 -8.35
C PRO A 146 3.08 -0.71 -7.56
N HIS A 147 2.33 -1.58 -8.25
CA HIS A 147 1.54 -2.67 -7.68
C HIS A 147 2.21 -4.04 -7.86
N LYS A 148 2.92 -4.26 -8.98
CA LYS A 148 3.47 -5.56 -9.39
C LYS A 148 4.90 -5.48 -9.93
N PHE A 149 5.62 -6.59 -9.82
CA PHE A 149 7.03 -6.71 -10.16
C PHE A 149 7.29 -7.82 -11.17
N ASN A 150 8.28 -7.62 -12.02
CA ASN A 150 8.84 -8.70 -12.84
C ASN A 150 9.73 -9.57 -11.94
N LEU A 151 9.59 -10.89 -12.08
CA LEU A 151 10.21 -11.87 -11.20
C LEU A 151 11.12 -12.83 -11.98
N LYS A 152 12.31 -13.07 -11.43
CA LYS A 152 13.28 -14.05 -11.93
C LYS A 152 12.73 -15.47 -11.83
N TYR A 153 13.27 -16.35 -12.68
CA TYR A 153 13.03 -17.79 -12.67
C TYR A 153 11.57 -18.20 -12.92
N ASN A 154 10.82 -17.38 -13.66
CA ASN A 154 9.39 -17.57 -13.90
C ASN A 154 8.57 -17.70 -12.59
N ALA A 155 9.04 -17.06 -11.51
CA ALA A 155 8.33 -17.09 -10.25
C ALA A 155 7.01 -16.33 -10.35
N LEU A 156 6.04 -16.77 -9.54
CA LEU A 156 4.66 -16.30 -9.58
C LEU A 156 4.42 -15.23 -8.53
N THR A 157 3.54 -14.29 -8.87
CA THR A 157 2.83 -13.46 -7.88
C THR A 157 1.52 -14.15 -7.54
N VAL A 158 1.24 -14.32 -6.25
CA VAL A 158 0.03 -14.99 -5.76
C VAL A 158 -0.73 -14.14 -4.74
N GLY A 159 -2.00 -14.42 -4.54
CA GLY A 159 -2.79 -13.91 -3.42
C GLY A 159 -2.45 -14.62 -2.11
N GLU A 160 -3.10 -14.19 -1.03
CA GLU A 160 -2.93 -14.76 0.31
C GLU A 160 -3.33 -16.24 0.42
N HIS A 161 -4.11 -16.77 -0.52
CA HIS A 161 -4.47 -18.20 -0.58
C HIS A 161 -3.60 -18.99 -1.57
N GLY A 162 -2.61 -18.35 -2.19
CA GLY A 162 -1.73 -18.96 -3.19
C GLY A 162 -2.34 -19.01 -4.61
N ASP A 163 -3.52 -18.43 -4.80
CA ASP A 163 -4.12 -18.21 -6.12
C ASP A 163 -3.25 -17.26 -6.95
N ARG A 164 -3.12 -17.54 -8.25
CA ARG A 164 -2.22 -16.78 -9.12
C ARG A 164 -2.83 -15.42 -9.47
N ILE A 165 -2.04 -14.36 -9.36
CA ILE A 165 -2.43 -13.02 -9.81
C ILE A 165 -1.80 -12.77 -11.18
N ASP A 166 -2.58 -12.95 -12.24
CA ASP A 166 -2.12 -12.73 -13.62
C ASP A 166 -2.25 -11.28 -14.08
N HIS A 167 -3.22 -10.54 -13.54
CA HIS A 167 -3.43 -9.14 -13.89
C HIS A 167 -2.26 -8.24 -13.47
N TYR A 168 -2.10 -7.08 -14.11
CA TYR A 168 -0.94 -6.22 -13.91
C TYR A 168 -0.94 -5.47 -12.57
N ALA A 169 -2.10 -5.27 -11.96
CA ALA A 169 -2.24 -4.54 -10.68
C ALA A 169 -3.43 -4.99 -9.81
N PHE A 170 -4.26 -5.92 -10.30
CA PHE A 170 -5.55 -6.23 -9.68
C PHE A 170 -5.64 -7.71 -9.30
N ARG A 171 -6.51 -8.03 -8.33
CA ARG A 171 -6.86 -9.39 -7.95
C ARG A 171 -8.36 -9.48 -7.71
N ASN A 172 -8.99 -10.42 -8.41
CA ASN A 172 -10.41 -10.74 -8.32
C ASN A 172 -10.56 -12.28 -8.27
N PRO A 173 -11.40 -12.84 -7.39
CA PRO A 173 -12.14 -12.14 -6.33
C PRO A 173 -11.20 -11.52 -5.29
N ILE A 174 -11.67 -10.47 -4.62
CA ILE A 174 -10.92 -9.82 -3.55
C ILE A 174 -10.99 -10.71 -2.31
N THR A 175 -9.83 -11.02 -1.72
CA THR A 175 -9.78 -11.66 -0.40
C THR A 175 -8.83 -10.88 0.50
N ARG A 176 -9.17 -10.80 1.79
CA ARG A 176 -8.36 -10.15 2.82
C ARG A 176 -8.43 -10.86 4.18
N ASP A 177 -8.74 -12.15 4.24
CA ASP A 177 -8.97 -12.86 5.51
C ASP A 177 -7.68 -13.23 6.26
N ARG A 178 -6.53 -13.24 5.59
CA ARG A 178 -5.20 -13.45 6.20
C ARG A 178 -4.36 -12.16 6.19
N LEU A 179 -4.40 -11.38 5.11
CA LEU A 179 -3.67 -10.14 4.88
C LEU A 179 -4.56 -9.08 4.20
N SER A 180 -4.59 -7.89 4.78
CA SER A 180 -5.25 -6.71 4.22
C SER A 180 -4.24 -5.57 4.12
N LEU A 181 -4.41 -4.69 3.14
CA LEU A 181 -3.65 -3.43 3.06
C LEU A 181 -4.61 -2.25 3.11
N HIS A 182 -4.74 -1.62 4.27
CA HIS A 182 -5.60 -0.47 4.46
C HIS A 182 -4.98 0.78 3.85
N HIS A 183 -5.68 1.42 2.91
CA HIS A 183 -5.17 2.55 2.14
C HIS A 183 -5.99 3.81 2.44
N TYR A 184 -5.36 4.77 3.12
CA TYR A 184 -5.96 6.05 3.50
C TYR A 184 -5.65 7.12 2.45
N ALA A 185 -6.15 6.88 1.23
CA ALA A 185 -5.77 7.65 0.05
C ALA A 185 -6.25 9.11 0.10
N VAL A 186 -7.46 9.34 0.62
CA VAL A 186 -8.12 10.66 0.64
C VAL A 186 -7.92 11.41 1.95
N LYS A 187 -8.09 10.74 3.10
CA LYS A 187 -8.11 11.37 4.44
C LYS A 187 -9.11 12.54 4.47
N SER A 188 -8.92 13.50 5.37
CA SER A 188 -9.78 14.67 5.46
C SER A 188 -9.70 15.56 4.21
N LYS A 189 -10.75 16.33 3.95
CA LYS A 189 -10.81 17.26 2.81
C LYS A 189 -9.64 18.25 2.81
N GLU A 190 -9.28 18.80 3.97
CA GLU A 190 -8.12 19.67 4.13
C GLU A 190 -6.82 18.98 3.70
N GLU A 191 -6.59 17.74 4.14
CA GLU A 191 -5.40 16.98 3.80
C GLU A 191 -5.36 16.62 2.31
N TYR A 192 -6.51 16.32 1.71
CA TYR A 192 -6.59 16.04 0.29
C TYR A 192 -6.28 17.28 -0.57
N VAL A 193 -6.76 18.46 -0.17
CA VAL A 193 -6.36 19.73 -0.80
C VAL A 193 -4.86 19.94 -0.72
N GLN A 194 -4.25 19.66 0.44
CA GLN A 194 -2.79 19.72 0.59
C GLN A 194 -2.08 18.69 -0.32
N LYS A 195 -2.61 17.47 -0.44
CA LYS A 195 -2.09 16.41 -1.35
C LYS A 195 -2.14 16.86 -2.81
N MET A 196 -3.27 17.41 -3.26
CA MET A 196 -3.41 17.95 -4.62
C MET A 196 -2.44 19.09 -4.91
N ASN A 197 -2.25 20.02 -3.97
CA ASN A 197 -1.31 21.14 -4.12
C ASN A 197 0.16 20.70 -4.14
N ARG A 198 0.50 19.62 -3.44
CA ARG A 198 1.86 19.05 -3.43
C ARG A 198 2.18 18.29 -4.72
N GLY A 199 1.17 17.70 -5.37
CA GLY A 199 1.34 16.73 -6.46
C GLY A 199 1.61 15.31 -5.95
N ASN A 200 1.87 14.38 -6.86
CA ASN A 200 2.23 13.00 -6.54
C ASN A 200 3.54 12.57 -7.22
N GLY A 201 4.12 11.45 -6.78
CA GLY A 201 5.34 10.88 -7.36
C GLY A 201 5.14 10.21 -8.74
N MET A 202 3.96 10.41 -9.34
CA MET A 202 3.51 9.89 -10.62
C MET A 202 3.33 11.05 -11.61
N THR A 203 3.03 10.75 -12.87
CA THR A 203 2.81 11.78 -13.91
C THR A 203 1.37 12.30 -13.97
N ASP A 204 0.46 11.77 -13.13
CA ASP A 204 -0.96 12.10 -13.15
C ASP A 204 -1.50 12.37 -11.73
N PRO A 205 -1.62 13.66 -11.32
CA PRO A 205 -2.10 14.01 -9.99
C PRO A 205 -3.58 13.68 -9.82
N LYS A 206 -3.90 12.85 -8.81
CA LYS A 206 -5.29 12.54 -8.43
C LYS A 206 -5.99 13.81 -7.92
N GLY A 207 -6.85 14.38 -8.76
CA GLY A 207 -7.60 15.61 -8.47
C GLY A 207 -8.95 15.35 -7.78
N TRP A 208 -9.87 16.32 -7.90
CA TRP A 208 -11.23 16.20 -7.36
C TRP A 208 -12.06 15.08 -8.00
N GLU A 209 -11.72 14.65 -9.22
CA GLU A 209 -12.36 13.50 -9.86
C GLU A 209 -12.17 12.23 -9.02
N PHE A 210 -10.94 11.95 -8.56
CA PHE A 210 -10.68 10.81 -7.68
C PHE A 210 -11.34 10.96 -6.30
N TRP A 211 -11.40 12.19 -5.76
CA TRP A 211 -12.15 12.44 -4.53
C TRP A 211 -13.64 12.11 -4.69
N ASN A 212 -14.28 12.59 -5.76
CA ASN A 212 -15.70 12.33 -6.00
C ASN A 212 -15.94 10.85 -6.29
N HIS A 213 -15.03 10.18 -6.99
CA HIS A 213 -15.09 8.75 -7.21
C HIS A 213 -15.18 7.97 -5.88
N VAL A 214 -14.26 8.26 -4.95
CA VAL A 214 -14.23 7.62 -3.63
C VAL A 214 -15.44 8.01 -2.76
N GLU A 215 -15.77 9.31 -2.70
CA GLU A 215 -16.72 9.84 -1.72
C GLU A 215 -18.18 9.85 -2.17
N GLN A 216 -18.45 9.76 -3.48
CA GLN A 216 -19.82 9.96 -4.02
C GLN A 216 -20.26 8.86 -4.98
N GLU A 217 -19.34 8.23 -5.72
CA GLU A 217 -19.68 7.22 -6.74
C GLU A 217 -19.64 5.79 -6.20
N MET A 218 -18.77 5.53 -5.22
CA MET A 218 -18.66 4.22 -4.57
C MET A 218 -19.55 4.13 -3.34
N ALA A 219 -20.19 2.98 -3.15
CA ALA A 219 -20.90 2.66 -1.92
C ALA A 219 -19.89 2.47 -0.76
N HIS A 220 -20.32 2.77 0.47
CA HIS A 220 -19.46 2.81 1.65
C HIS A 220 -19.94 1.80 2.71
N VAL A 221 -18.98 1.24 3.47
CA VAL A 221 -19.21 0.29 4.56
C VAL A 221 -18.48 0.71 5.82
N ASP A 222 -19.01 0.28 6.96
CA ASP A 222 -18.28 0.35 8.23
C ASP A 222 -17.02 -0.52 8.17
N CYS A 223 -15.90 0.06 8.59
CA CYS A 223 -14.54 -0.45 8.43
C CYS A 223 -13.67 -0.12 9.67
N PRO A 224 -14.04 -0.60 10.87
CA PRO A 224 -13.36 -0.27 12.12
C PRO A 224 -12.14 -1.18 12.40
N GLU A 225 -11.73 -2.05 11.46
CA GLU A 225 -10.75 -3.12 11.72
C GLU A 225 -9.44 -2.55 12.29
N MET A 226 -9.00 -1.40 11.78
CA MET A 226 -7.75 -0.76 12.18
C MET A 226 -7.78 -0.09 13.56
N THR A 227 -8.96 0.11 14.17
CA THR A 227 -9.03 0.72 15.51
C THR A 227 -8.42 -0.16 16.59
N ARG A 228 -8.30 -1.48 16.34
CA ARG A 228 -7.67 -2.44 17.27
C ARG A 228 -6.18 -2.19 17.50
N TRP A 229 -5.54 -1.44 16.59
CA TRP A 229 -4.13 -1.07 16.67
C TRP A 229 -3.89 0.25 17.37
N VAL A 230 -4.95 0.90 17.85
CA VAL A 230 -4.80 2.19 18.53
C VAL A 230 -4.88 2.05 20.03
N HIS A 231 -3.77 2.40 20.67
CA HIS A 231 -3.60 2.41 22.11
C HIS A 231 -3.97 3.78 22.72
#